data_AF-A0AAD5QWX1-F1
#
_entry.id   AF-A0AAD5QWX1-F1
#
_cell.length_a   1.000
_cell.length_b   1.000
_cell.length_c   1.000
_cell.angle_alpha   90.00
_cell.angle_beta   90.00
_cell.angle_gamma   90.00
#
_symmetry.space_group_name_H-M   'P 1'
#
loop_
_entity.id
_entity.type
_entity.pdbx_description
1 polymer ?
#
loop_
_entity_poly.entity_id
_entity_poly.type
_entity_poly.pdbx_seq_one_letter_code
_entity_poly.pdbx_strand_id
1 'polypeptide(L)'
;MKKMVRQKNLRSAKLPIRHQELPLSRKLDTKRRLHTTGETHPKVLKAARHVARGVKALREIRHLQRTTGLVIPRLPFQRVVRDVAREVLKKRNISDEFRWQASALLALQEATEVYLTCLFEDTNLAAIHARRVTIMPKDMQLVRRLRGENVTMSTISKGRRHY
;
A
#
# COMPACT_ATOMS: atom_id res chain seq x y z
N MET A 1 -48.28 -27.69 -63.80
CA MET A 1 -46.83 -27.55 -63.59
C MET A 1 -46.58 -27.21 -62.11
N LYS A 2 -46.16 -28.18 -61.29
CA LYS A 2 -45.82 -27.99 -59.86
C LYS A 2 -44.30 -27.86 -59.74
N LYS A 3 -43.78 -26.80 -59.10
CA LYS A 3 -42.43 -26.82 -58.52
C LYS A 3 -42.50 -26.41 -57.07
N MET A 4 -42.39 -27.44 -56.24
CA MET A 4 -42.28 -27.44 -54.79
C MET A 4 -40.97 -26.79 -54.34
N VAL A 5 -41.09 -26.05 -53.24
CA VAL A 5 -40.02 -25.50 -52.40
C VAL A 5 -38.99 -26.58 -52.04
N ARG A 6 -37.71 -26.28 -52.16
CA ARG A 6 -36.62 -27.09 -51.61
C ARG A 6 -35.69 -26.21 -50.79
N GLN A 7 -35.98 -26.11 -49.50
CA GLN A 7 -35.00 -25.72 -48.48
C GLN A 7 -33.84 -26.72 -48.52
N LYS A 8 -32.60 -26.26 -48.61
CA LYS A 8 -31.42 -27.09 -48.41
C LYS A 8 -30.67 -26.58 -47.17
N ASN A 9 -30.71 -27.43 -46.15
CA ASN A 9 -30.00 -27.34 -44.88
C ASN A 9 -28.54 -26.88 -45.03
N LEU A 10 -28.16 -25.89 -44.23
CA LEU A 10 -26.77 -25.59 -43.89
C LEU A 10 -26.17 -26.79 -43.17
N ARG A 11 -25.16 -27.44 -43.77
CA ARG A 11 -24.28 -28.37 -43.07
C ARG A 11 -22.95 -27.68 -42.84
N SER A 12 -22.59 -27.51 -41.58
CA SER A 12 -21.34 -26.91 -41.12
C SER A 12 -20.13 -27.69 -41.62
N ALA A 13 -19.17 -27.00 -42.22
CA ALA A 13 -17.86 -27.56 -42.53
C ALA A 13 -17.06 -27.71 -41.23
N LYS A 14 -16.74 -28.94 -40.82
CA LYS A 14 -15.78 -29.22 -39.74
C LYS A 14 -14.36 -29.03 -40.29
N LEU A 15 -13.62 -28.10 -39.72
CA LEU A 15 -12.17 -27.94 -39.92
C LEU A 15 -11.42 -29.11 -39.25
N PRO A 16 -10.26 -29.55 -39.78
CA PRO A 16 -9.52 -30.67 -39.20
C PRO A 16 -8.85 -30.25 -37.87
N ILE A 17 -9.05 -31.06 -36.83
CA ILE A 17 -8.42 -30.89 -35.52
C ILE A 17 -6.96 -31.32 -35.64
N ARG A 18 -6.04 -30.35 -35.62
CA ARG A 18 -4.60 -30.60 -35.56
C ARG A 18 -4.25 -31.01 -34.13
N HIS A 19 -4.17 -32.31 -33.86
CA HIS A 19 -3.62 -32.82 -32.61
C HIS A 19 -2.13 -32.47 -32.55
N GLN A 20 -1.76 -31.56 -31.66
CA GLN A 20 -0.37 -31.33 -31.30
C GLN A 20 -0.03 -32.26 -30.13
N GLU A 21 0.50 -33.44 -30.43
CA GLU A 21 1.05 -34.32 -29.40
C GLU A 21 2.39 -33.75 -28.92
N LEU A 22 2.46 -33.41 -27.63
CA LEU A 22 3.71 -33.07 -26.95
C LEU A 22 4.48 -34.38 -26.70
N PRO A 23 5.78 -34.47 -27.06
CA PRO A 23 6.52 -35.70 -26.89
C PRO A 23 6.76 -35.98 -25.41
N LEU A 24 6.12 -37.03 -24.91
CA LEU A 24 6.32 -37.57 -23.58
C LEU A 24 7.53 -38.52 -23.59
N SER A 25 8.75 -38.03 -23.38
CA SER A 25 9.85 -38.87 -22.87
C SER A 25 11.08 -38.08 -22.42
N ARG A 26 11.41 -38.18 -21.14
CA ARG A 26 12.74 -38.59 -20.70
C ARG A 26 12.58 -39.51 -19.49
N LYS A 27 12.50 -40.81 -19.77
CA LYS A 27 12.73 -41.85 -18.77
C LYS A 27 14.15 -41.70 -18.22
N LEU A 28 14.27 -41.53 -16.92
CA LEU A 28 15.39 -42.08 -16.16
C LEU A 28 14.78 -42.88 -15.01
N ASP A 29 14.62 -44.17 -15.28
CA ASP A 29 14.40 -45.18 -14.27
C ASP A 29 15.69 -45.32 -13.44
N THR A 30 15.74 -44.72 -12.26
CA THR A 30 16.67 -45.17 -11.21
C THR A 30 15.88 -45.72 -10.04
N LYS A 31 15.73 -47.04 -10.11
CA LYS A 31 15.23 -47.96 -9.11
C LYS A 31 15.99 -47.78 -7.78
N ARG A 32 15.39 -47.13 -6.79
CA ARG A 32 15.60 -47.42 -5.37
C ARG A 32 14.26 -47.35 -4.64
N ARG A 33 13.63 -48.52 -4.52
CA ARG A 33 12.63 -48.78 -3.48
C ARG A 33 13.36 -48.73 -2.14
N LEU A 34 13.00 -47.79 -1.28
CA LEU A 34 13.15 -47.96 0.17
C LEU A 34 11.74 -48.01 0.75
N HIS A 35 11.44 -49.15 1.34
CA HIS A 35 10.21 -49.40 2.09
C HIS A 35 10.19 -48.51 3.33
N THR A 36 9.18 -47.66 3.47
CA THR A 36 8.62 -47.27 4.78
C THR A 36 7.13 -47.05 4.60
N THR A 37 6.34 -47.87 5.29
CA THR A 37 4.91 -47.71 5.52
C THR A 37 4.63 -46.34 6.11
N GLY A 38 3.90 -45.51 5.38
CA GLY A 38 3.41 -44.22 5.86
C GLY A 38 2.44 -43.67 4.84
N GLU A 39 1.16 -43.61 5.20
CA GLU A 39 0.12 -43.01 4.38
C GLU A 39 0.45 -41.53 4.14
N THR A 40 1.08 -41.25 3.00
CA THR A 40 1.29 -39.87 2.55
C THR A 40 0.00 -39.39 1.91
N HIS A 41 -0.91 -38.83 2.71
CA HIS A 41 -1.98 -37.99 2.17
C HIS A 41 -1.33 -36.91 1.29
N PRO A 42 -1.73 -36.75 0.02
CA PRO A 42 -1.18 -35.71 -0.83
C PRO A 42 -1.57 -34.36 -0.20
N LYS A 43 -0.58 -33.66 0.36
CA LYS A 43 -0.73 -32.26 0.75
C LYS A 43 -1.04 -31.49 -0.53
N VAL A 44 -2.32 -31.23 -0.80
CA VAL A 44 -2.74 -30.30 -1.83
C VAL A 44 -2.09 -28.96 -1.49
N LEU A 45 -1.04 -28.61 -2.23
CA LEU A 45 -0.43 -27.29 -2.17
C LEU A 45 -1.52 -26.31 -2.62
N LYS A 46 -2.27 -25.76 -1.66
CA LYS A 46 -3.27 -24.72 -1.93
C LYS A 46 -2.53 -23.56 -2.56
N ALA A 47 -2.72 -23.39 -3.87
CA ALA A 47 -2.18 -22.25 -4.60
C ALA A 47 -2.56 -20.97 -3.83
N ALA A 48 -1.57 -20.16 -3.46
CA ALA A 48 -1.80 -18.92 -2.75
C ALA A 48 -2.67 -18.02 -3.64
N ARG A 49 -3.93 -17.83 -3.24
CA ARG A 49 -4.85 -16.97 -3.98
C ARG A 49 -4.34 -15.54 -3.90
N HIS A 50 -3.90 -14.99 -5.03
CA HIS A 50 -3.51 -13.60 -5.12
C HIS A 50 -4.73 -12.71 -4.90
N VAL A 51 -4.64 -11.83 -3.90
CA VAL A 51 -5.63 -10.78 -3.67
C VAL A 51 -5.47 -9.73 -4.77
N ALA A 52 -6.57 -9.35 -5.40
CA ALA A 52 -6.57 -8.32 -6.45
C ALA A 52 -5.94 -7.02 -5.94
N ARG A 53 -5.28 -6.29 -6.85
CA ARG A 53 -4.63 -5.01 -6.54
C ARG A 53 -5.66 -4.05 -5.95
N GLY A 54 -5.31 -3.33 -4.88
CA GLY A 54 -6.20 -2.42 -4.16
C GLY A 54 -7.11 -3.07 -3.11
N VAL A 55 -7.44 -4.36 -3.19
CA VAL A 55 -8.36 -5.01 -2.22
C VAL A 55 -7.76 -5.06 -0.81
N LYS A 56 -6.45 -5.25 -0.68
CA LYS A 56 -5.75 -5.17 0.62
C LYS A 56 -5.83 -3.75 1.22
N ALA A 57 -5.53 -2.73 0.41
CA ALA A 57 -5.59 -1.33 0.83
C ALA A 57 -7.02 -0.95 1.25
N LEU A 58 -8.05 -1.33 0.49
CA LEU A 58 -9.45 -1.08 0.88
C LEU A 58 -9.87 -1.80 2.16
N ARG A 59 -9.31 -2.99 2.43
CA ARG A 59 -9.55 -3.69 3.70
C ARG A 59 -8.89 -2.94 4.86
N GLU A 60 -7.66 -2.48 4.66
CA GLU A 60 -6.90 -1.73 5.65
C GLU A 60 -7.54 -0.37 5.97
N ILE A 61 -7.94 0.40 4.95
CA ILE A 61 -8.68 1.68 5.13
C ILE A 61 -9.92 1.45 6.00
N ARG A 62 -10.74 0.44 5.66
CA ARG A 62 -11.94 0.12 6.45
C ARG A 62 -11.62 -0.35 7.86
N HIS A 63 -10.49 -1.01 8.07
CA HIS A 63 -10.08 -1.45 9.40
C HIS A 63 -9.67 -0.23 10.24
N LEU A 64 -8.74 0.58 9.73
CA LEU A 64 -8.21 1.77 10.41
C LEU A 64 -9.30 2.82 10.67
N GLN A 65 -10.29 2.98 9.79
CA GLN A 65 -11.42 3.88 10.04
C GLN A 65 -12.39 3.41 11.14
N ARG A 66 -12.38 2.12 11.50
CA ARG A 66 -13.24 1.59 12.59
C ARG A 66 -12.52 1.55 13.93
N THR A 67 -11.20 1.54 13.93
CA THR A 67 -10.37 1.39 15.14
C THR A 67 -9.65 2.69 15.45
N THR A 68 -9.51 3.03 16.72
CA THR A 68 -8.84 4.27 17.17
C THR A 68 -7.42 4.04 17.70
N GLY A 69 -6.78 2.95 17.27
CA GLY A 69 -5.42 2.63 17.71
C GLY A 69 -4.38 3.56 17.09
N LEU A 70 -3.34 3.88 17.87
CA LEU A 70 -2.16 4.60 17.37
C LEU A 70 -1.44 3.77 16.31
N VAL A 71 -1.17 4.38 15.16
CA VAL A 71 -0.55 3.73 14.00
C VAL A 71 0.97 3.87 14.04
N ILE A 72 1.49 4.96 14.61
CA ILE A 72 2.94 5.20 14.68
C ILE A 72 3.52 4.41 15.86
N PRO A 73 4.62 3.66 15.67
CA PRO A 73 5.30 3.00 16.78
C PRO A 73 5.79 4.01 17.83
N ARG A 74 5.44 3.78 19.10
CA ARG A 74 5.70 4.71 20.22
C ARG A 74 7.19 5.06 20.40
N LEU A 75 8.09 4.08 20.30
CA LEU A 75 9.52 4.29 20.57
C LEU A 75 10.20 5.20 19.52
N PRO A 76 10.05 4.97 18.19
CA PRO A 76 10.51 5.91 17.17
C PRO A 76 9.93 7.32 17.33
N PHE A 77 8.62 7.44 17.60
CA PHE A 77 7.98 8.74 17.80
C PHE A 77 8.61 9.49 18.98
N GLN A 78 8.77 8.82 20.12
CA GLN A 78 9.41 9.40 21.30
C GLN A 78 10.84 9.86 21.04
N ARG A 79 11.63 9.12 20.25
CA ARG A 79 12.99 9.53 19.88
C ARG A 79 12.98 10.85 19.11
N VAL A 80 12.11 10.95 18.10
CA VAL A 80 11.95 12.18 17.30
C VAL A 80 11.53 13.37 18.15
N VAL A 81 10.57 13.19 19.06
CA VAL A 81 10.13 14.26 19.98
C VAL A 81 11.30 14.77 20.83
N ARG A 82 12.12 13.87 21.37
CA ARG A 82 13.30 14.24 22.17
C ARG A 82 14.38 14.91 21.33
N ASP A 83 14.57 14.47 20.08
CA ASP A 83 15.53 15.08 19.16
C ASP A 83 15.13 16.52 18.82
N VAL A 84 13.86 16.76 18.50
CA VAL A 84 13.32 18.12 18.25
C VAL A 84 13.43 18.99 19.50
N ALA A 85 13.11 18.46 20.68
CA ALA A 85 13.20 19.22 21.91
C ALA A 85 14.64 19.62 22.25
N ARG A 86 15.62 18.73 22.02
CA ARG A 86 17.05 19.06 22.15
C ARG A 86 17.49 20.14 21.15
N GLU A 87 17.00 20.11 19.92
CA GLU A 87 17.26 21.16 18.94
C GLU A 87 16.71 22.52 19.38
N VAL A 88 15.50 22.54 19.93
CA VAL A 88 14.87 23.77 20.46
C VAL A 88 15.63 24.32 21.66
N LEU A 89 16.08 23.46 22.59
CA LEU A 89 16.89 23.86 23.74
C LEU A 89 18.23 24.46 23.31
N LYS A 90 18.92 23.80 22.37
CA LYS A 90 20.18 24.30 21.81
C LYS A 90 20.01 25.68 21.18
N LYS A 91 18.93 25.91 20.43
CA LYS A 91 18.62 27.23 19.83
C LYS A 91 18.35 28.32 20.89
N ARG A 92 17.92 27.94 22.10
CA ARG A 92 17.64 28.85 23.20
C ARG A 92 18.79 29.00 24.20
N ASN A 93 19.95 28.38 23.95
CA ASN A 93 21.11 28.35 24.85
C ASN A 93 20.78 27.82 26.27
N ILE A 94 19.86 26.86 26.37
CA ILE A 94 19.51 26.19 27.63
C ILE A 94 20.22 24.84 27.66
N SER A 95 21.00 24.59 28.71
CA SER A 95 21.82 23.38 28.87
C SER A 95 21.10 22.21 29.55
N ASP A 96 19.91 22.44 30.08
CA ASP A 96 19.15 21.45 30.83
C ASP A 96 18.35 20.50 29.93
N GLU A 97 18.26 19.24 30.34
CA GLU A 97 17.44 18.24 29.65
C GLU A 97 15.99 18.21 30.18
N PHE A 98 15.02 18.15 29.28
CA PHE A 98 13.62 17.98 29.66
C PHE A 98 13.35 16.57 30.22
N ARG A 99 12.72 16.52 31.40
CA ARG A 99 12.06 15.32 31.90
C ARG A 99 10.67 15.21 31.27
N TRP A 100 10.38 14.05 30.69
CA TRP A 100 9.13 13.80 29.98
C TRP A 100 8.17 12.98 30.82
N GLN A 101 6.94 13.46 30.96
CA GLN A 101 5.84 12.65 31.47
C GLN A 101 5.36 11.69 30.38
N ALA A 102 4.99 10.46 30.76
CA ALA A 102 4.49 9.46 29.82
C ALA A 102 3.18 9.90 29.13
N SER A 103 2.27 10.53 29.86
CA SER A 103 1.01 11.06 29.31
C SER A 103 1.24 12.22 28.33
N ALA A 104 2.25 13.07 28.56
CA ALA A 104 2.59 14.15 27.63
C ALA A 104 3.07 13.62 26.27
N LEU A 105 3.91 12.58 26.28
CA LEU A 105 4.37 11.92 25.05
C LEU A 105 3.21 11.27 24.29
N LEU A 106 2.27 10.65 25.01
CA LEU A 106 1.07 10.05 24.44
C LEU A 106 0.15 11.11 23.81
N ALA A 107 -0.10 12.21 24.52
CA ALA A 107 -0.92 13.32 24.01
C ALA A 107 -0.31 13.97 22.75
N LEU A 108 1.02 14.15 22.72
CA LEU A 108 1.71 14.63 21.53
C LEU A 108 1.53 13.66 20.35
N GLN A 109 1.59 12.36 20.60
CA GLN A 109 1.41 11.35 19.56
C GLN A 109 -0.03 11.38 19.02
N GLU A 110 -1.02 11.37 19.89
CA GLU A 110 -2.44 11.45 19.51
C GLU A 110 -2.71 12.69 18.66
N ALA A 111 -2.27 13.86 19.12
CA ALA A 111 -2.46 15.11 18.38
C ALA A 111 -1.78 15.09 17.00
N THR A 112 -0.58 14.51 16.92
CA THR A 112 0.17 14.42 15.65
C THR A 112 -0.51 13.48 14.66
N GLU A 113 -0.96 12.31 15.11
CA GLU A 113 -1.65 11.34 14.26
C GLU A 113 -3.01 11.86 13.76
N VAL A 114 -3.76 12.56 14.62
CA VAL A 114 -5.00 13.24 14.22
C VAL A 114 -4.71 14.30 13.16
N TYR A 115 -3.72 15.17 13.39
CA TYR A 115 -3.35 16.20 12.42
C TYR A 115 -2.97 15.61 11.06
N LEU A 116 -2.13 14.56 11.05
CA LEU A 116 -1.72 13.89 9.82
C LEU A 116 -2.91 13.23 9.11
N THR A 117 -3.83 12.61 9.84
CA THR A 117 -5.03 11.99 9.27
C THR A 117 -5.91 13.03 8.57
N CYS A 118 -6.22 14.14 9.26
CA CYS A 118 -7.00 15.23 8.67
C CYS A 118 -6.28 15.86 7.47
N LEU A 119 -4.95 15.98 7.50
CA LEU A 119 -4.18 16.45 6.35
C LEU A 119 -4.30 15.48 5.17
N PHE A 120 -4.18 14.17 5.41
CA PHE A 120 -4.28 13.17 4.35
C PHE A 120 -5.68 13.11 3.73
N GLU A 121 -6.73 13.30 4.51
CA GLU A 121 -8.10 13.40 4.01
C GLU A 121 -8.25 14.54 2.99
N ASP A 122 -7.78 15.74 3.33
CA ASP A 122 -7.79 16.89 2.42
C ASP A 122 -6.91 16.65 1.18
N THR A 123 -5.74 16.05 1.35
CA THR A 123 -4.86 15.75 0.19
C THR A 123 -5.48 14.71 -0.74
N ASN A 124 -6.26 13.79 -0.20
CA ASN A 124 -6.99 12.82 -0.99
C ASN A 124 -8.08 13.51 -1.83
N LEU A 125 -8.79 14.49 -1.26
CA LEU A 125 -9.74 15.31 -2.02
C LEU A 125 -9.04 16.09 -3.16
N ALA A 126 -7.86 16.65 -2.91
CA ALA A 126 -7.06 17.32 -3.94
C ALA A 126 -6.58 16.36 -5.04
N ALA A 127 -6.22 15.13 -4.70
CA ALA A 127 -5.86 14.11 -5.68
C ALA A 127 -7.05 13.70 -6.56
N ILE A 128 -8.23 13.51 -5.96
CA ILE A 128 -9.49 13.19 -6.65
C ILE A 128 -9.90 14.35 -7.57
N HIS A 129 -9.76 15.60 -7.12
CA HIS A 129 -10.01 16.79 -7.94
C HIS A 129 -9.16 16.80 -9.22
N ALA A 130 -7.92 16.30 -9.13
CA ALA A 130 -7.01 16.14 -10.27
C ALA A 130 -7.18 14.81 -11.04
N ARG A 131 -8.27 14.07 -10.83
CA ARG A 131 -8.58 12.76 -11.45
C ARG A 131 -7.52 11.67 -11.21
N ARG A 132 -6.86 11.71 -10.04
CA ARG A 132 -5.87 10.70 -9.62
C ARG A 132 -6.36 9.93 -8.40
N VAL A 133 -5.84 8.70 -8.25
CA VAL A 133 -6.05 7.86 -7.06
C VAL A 133 -4.84 7.92 -6.12
N THR A 134 -3.66 8.24 -6.64
CA THR A 134 -2.41 8.34 -5.87
C THR A 134 -2.18 9.79 -5.43
N ILE A 135 -2.06 10.01 -4.11
CA ILE A 135 -1.64 11.29 -3.55
C ILE A 135 -0.18 11.60 -3.90
N MET A 136 0.12 12.87 -4.10
CA MET A 136 1.46 13.35 -4.46
C MET A 136 1.89 14.52 -3.55
N PRO A 137 3.21 14.80 -3.43
CA PRO A 137 3.69 15.91 -2.59
C PRO A 137 3.07 17.28 -2.95
N LYS A 138 2.77 17.51 -4.23
CA LYS A 138 2.09 18.73 -4.70
C LYS A 138 0.68 18.91 -4.12
N ASP A 139 -0.02 17.81 -3.84
CA ASP A 139 -1.37 17.85 -3.26
C ASP A 139 -1.28 18.31 -1.80
N MET A 140 -0.29 17.79 -1.07
CA MET A 140 0.00 18.21 0.31
C MET A 140 0.47 19.65 0.41
N GLN A 141 1.32 20.09 -0.52
CA GLN A 141 1.74 21.49 -0.59
C GLN A 141 0.56 22.43 -0.86
N LEU A 142 -0.34 22.05 -1.77
CA LEU A 142 -1.55 22.82 -2.06
C LEU A 142 -2.45 22.92 -0.83
N VAL A 143 -2.75 21.79 -0.16
CA VAL A 143 -3.59 21.77 1.04
C VAL A 143 -3.00 22.62 2.15
N ARG A 144 -1.70 22.48 2.45
CA ARG A 144 -1.03 23.29 3.48
C ARG A 144 -1.07 24.78 3.15
N ARG A 145 -0.97 25.13 1.87
CA ARG A 145 -1.09 26.52 1.40
C ARG A 145 -2.49 27.07 1.58
N LEU A 146 -3.53 26.27 1.29
CA LEU A 146 -4.93 26.65 1.48
C LEU A 146 -5.31 26.77 2.95
N ARG A 147 -4.77 25.91 3.82
CA ARG A 147 -4.95 25.97 5.28
C ARG A 147 -4.23 27.15 5.94
N GLY A 148 -3.36 27.86 5.20
CA GLY A 148 -2.55 28.94 5.77
C GLY A 148 -1.37 28.45 6.62
N GLU A 149 -1.07 27.16 6.61
CA GLU A 149 0.02 26.51 7.37
C GLU A 149 1.38 26.67 6.67
N ASN A 150 1.55 27.72 5.87
CA ASN A 150 2.79 28.03 5.20
C ASN A 150 3.85 28.31 6.26
N VAL A 151 4.62 27.26 6.60
CA VAL A 151 5.98 27.41 7.10
C VAL A 151 6.74 28.04 5.94
N THR A 152 6.70 29.37 5.89
CA THR A 152 7.48 30.13 4.94
C THR A 152 8.94 29.78 5.18
N MET A 153 9.53 29.08 4.21
CA MET A 153 10.98 28.83 4.13
C MET A 153 11.81 30.14 4.12
N SER A 154 11.18 31.32 4.19
CA SER A 154 11.84 32.62 4.35
C SER A 154 12.46 32.84 5.73
N THR A 155 12.10 32.04 6.76
CA THR A 155 12.81 32.08 8.05
C THR A 155 14.12 31.28 8.04
N ILE A 156 14.30 30.37 7.08
CA ILE A 156 15.54 29.57 6.92
C ILE A 156 16.52 30.25 5.93
N SER A 157 16.06 31.24 5.15
CA SER A 157 16.89 31.90 4.13
C SER A 157 17.63 33.17 4.58
N LYS A 158 17.64 33.55 5.86
CA LYS A 158 18.62 34.53 6.37
C LYS A 158 20.01 33.86 6.41
N GLY A 159 20.62 33.69 5.24
CA GLY A 159 21.96 33.09 5.14
C GLY A 159 22.36 32.47 3.81
N ARG A 160 21.79 32.85 2.66
CA ARG A 160 22.37 32.47 1.35
C ARG A 160 22.40 33.61 0.33
N ARG A 161 23.62 34.14 0.19
CA ARG A 161 24.23 34.75 -1.00
C ARG A 161 23.74 36.14 -1.39
N HIS A 162 24.51 37.14 -0.94
CA HIS A 162 24.84 38.28 -1.79
C HIS A 162 26.15 37.95 -2.51
N TYR A 163 26.12 38.02 -3.84
CA TYR A 163 27.26 38.53 -4.61
C TYR A 163 27.32 40.04 -4.37
#